data_AF-A0A354M676-F1
#
_entry.id   AF-A0A354M676-F1
#
_cell.length_a   1.000
_cell.length_b   1.000
_cell.length_c   1.000
_cell.angle_alpha   90.00
_cell.angle_beta   90.00
_cell.angle_gamma   90.00
#
_symmetry.space_group_name_H-M   'P 1'
#
loop_
_entity.id
_entity.type
_entity.pdbx_description
1 polymer ?
#
loop_
_entity_poly.entity_id
_entity_poly.type
_entity_poly.pdbx_seq_one_letter_code
_entity_poly.pdbx_strand_id
1 'polypeptide(L)'
;MCNWVNKSGVVTIVLFVFCVVFFSCEEISFGKDQDTAEMLCNRVWVDFYDEDDYTECRRELSFYLDGGGIIRYDYYNIYTGDLLDTFSEYFYWDWNIYGHSIDMEFSDGYSYFDDIIVSGNYLSGILDGYKVTFTDGYLLD
;
A
#
# COMPACT_ATOMS: atom_id res chain seq x y z
N MET A 1 -67.17 3.94 30.62
CA MET A 1 -66.79 4.30 31.99
C MET A 1 -65.49 5.08 31.95
N CYS A 2 -65.41 6.15 32.75
CA CYS A 2 -64.28 6.97 33.24
C CYS A 2 -62.86 6.39 33.08
N ASN A 3 -61.75 7.12 32.99
CA ASN A 3 -61.43 8.53 33.24
C ASN A 3 -60.02 8.84 32.69
N TRP A 4 -59.73 10.14 32.57
CA TRP A 4 -58.45 10.81 32.33
C TRP A 4 -57.33 10.42 33.33
N VAL A 5 -56.04 10.53 32.94
CA VAL A 5 -55.00 11.31 33.65
C VAL A 5 -53.82 11.69 32.70
N ASN A 6 -53.68 13.00 32.52
CA ASN A 6 -52.51 13.89 32.34
C ASN A 6 -51.45 13.74 31.23
N LYS A 7 -51.42 14.79 30.38
CA LYS A 7 -50.22 15.40 29.81
C LYS A 7 -49.17 15.68 30.90
N SER A 8 -47.93 15.27 30.66
CA SER A 8 -46.75 16.03 31.08
C SER A 8 -45.72 15.93 29.97
N GLY A 9 -45.38 17.08 29.38
CA GLY A 9 -44.36 17.15 28.34
C GLY A 9 -42.98 17.01 28.95
N VAL A 10 -42.16 16.14 28.38
CA VAL A 10 -40.70 16.30 28.35
C VAL A 10 -40.23 15.87 26.97
N VAL A 11 -39.48 16.78 26.36
CA VAL A 11 -38.89 16.78 25.03
C VAL A 11 -37.73 15.78 24.96
N THR A 12 -37.70 15.00 23.87
CA THR A 12 -36.54 14.42 23.16
C THR A 12 -35.48 13.64 23.93
N ILE A 13 -35.25 12.38 23.51
CA ILE A 13 -33.95 11.87 23.06
C ILE A 13 -34.23 10.78 22.01
N VAL A 14 -33.79 11.05 20.78
CA VAL A 14 -33.81 10.14 19.64
C VAL A 14 -32.85 8.99 19.97
N LEU A 15 -33.37 7.77 20.07
CA LEU A 15 -32.54 6.57 20.22
C LEU A 15 -31.88 6.28 18.86
N PHE A 16 -30.74 6.94 18.62
CA PHE A 16 -29.81 6.58 17.56
C PHE A 16 -29.25 5.19 17.91
N VAL A 17 -29.87 4.14 17.39
CA VAL A 17 -29.25 2.82 17.33
C VAL A 17 -28.15 2.93 16.27
N PHE A 18 -27.01 3.48 16.68
CA PHE A 18 -25.74 3.22 16.01
C PHE A 18 -25.51 1.73 16.21
N CYS A 19 -25.93 0.92 15.24
CA CYS A 19 -25.28 -0.35 15.00
C CYS A 19 -23.84 0.02 14.65
N VAL A 20 -23.01 0.18 15.68
CA VAL A 20 -21.58 0.01 15.57
C VAL A 20 -21.46 -1.40 15.06
N VAL A 21 -21.29 -1.52 13.75
CA VAL A 21 -20.73 -2.70 13.13
C VAL A 21 -19.40 -2.81 13.85
N PHE A 22 -19.35 -3.63 14.89
CA PHE A 22 -18.12 -4.17 15.38
C PHE A 22 -17.61 -5.00 14.20
N PHE A 23 -16.95 -4.32 13.25
CA PHE A 23 -15.80 -4.93 12.59
C PHE A 23 -14.94 -5.35 13.77
N SER A 24 -15.08 -6.62 14.15
CA SER A 24 -14.01 -7.35 14.76
C SER A 24 -12.85 -7.13 13.80
N CYS A 25 -11.98 -6.16 14.12
CA CYS A 25 -10.63 -6.15 13.61
C CYS A 25 -10.05 -7.43 14.20
N GLU A 26 -10.23 -8.54 13.49
CA GLU A 26 -9.49 -9.76 13.75
C GLU A 26 -8.06 -9.39 13.38
N GLU A 27 -7.34 -8.86 14.37
CA GLU A 27 -5.92 -8.59 14.31
C GLU A 27 -5.21 -9.94 14.16
N ILE A 28 -5.04 -10.34 12.91
CA ILE A 28 -4.08 -11.36 12.54
C ILE A 28 -3.25 -10.78 11.41
N SER A 29 -2.51 -9.71 11.71
CA SER A 29 -1.29 -9.39 10.97
C SER A 29 -0.13 -10.04 11.73
N PHE A 30 0.20 -11.28 11.38
CA PHE A 30 1.51 -11.83 11.70
C PHE A 30 2.48 -11.31 10.64
N GLY A 31 2.92 -10.06 10.79
CA GLY A 31 3.84 -9.44 9.83
C GLY A 31 4.08 -7.96 10.12
N LYS A 32 5.11 -7.68 10.94
CA LYS A 32 5.60 -6.34 11.35
C LYS A 32 4.56 -5.38 11.99
N ASP A 33 5.05 -4.49 12.86
CA ASP A 33 4.21 -3.52 13.57
C ASP A 33 3.44 -2.61 12.60
N GLN A 34 2.23 -2.18 12.99
CA GLN A 34 1.34 -1.29 12.22
C GLN A 34 2.09 -0.09 11.60
N ASP A 35 3.02 0.49 12.37
CA ASP A 35 3.85 1.62 11.94
C ASP A 35 4.64 1.33 10.66
N THR A 36 5.10 0.09 10.44
CA THR A 36 5.86 -0.23 9.23
C THR A 36 4.97 -0.38 7.99
N ALA A 37 3.77 -0.95 8.16
CA ALA A 37 2.79 -1.00 7.08
C ALA A 37 2.33 0.42 6.69
N GLU A 38 2.12 1.30 7.66
CA GLU A 38 1.80 2.71 7.43
C GLU A 38 2.95 3.45 6.72
N MET A 39 4.21 3.22 7.12
CA MET A 39 5.37 3.78 6.44
C MET A 39 5.48 3.32 4.99
N LEU A 40 5.16 2.05 4.70
CA LEU A 40 5.18 1.49 3.36
C LEU A 40 4.07 2.09 2.48
N CYS A 41 2.85 2.25 3.01
CA CYS A 41 1.68 2.64 2.22
C CYS A 41 1.52 4.14 1.98
N ASN A 42 2.21 5.00 2.75
CA ASN A 42 2.04 6.46 2.66
C ASN A 42 2.95 7.12 1.61
N ARG A 43 3.62 6.33 0.76
CA ARG A 43 4.65 6.82 -0.18
C ARG A 43 4.56 6.09 -1.50
N VAL A 44 5.07 6.75 -2.54
CA VAL A 44 5.42 6.10 -3.80
C VAL A 44 6.91 5.83 -3.75
N TRP A 45 7.30 4.56 -3.91
CA TRP A 45 8.68 4.13 -3.86
C TRP A 45 9.25 4.07 -5.27
N VAL A 46 10.30 4.84 -5.54
CA VAL A 46 10.86 5.00 -6.89
C VAL A 46 12.30 4.56 -6.94
N ASP A 47 12.67 3.77 -7.94
CA ASP A 47 14.05 3.51 -8.31
C ASP A 47 14.27 3.66 -9.82
N PHE A 48 15.54 3.72 -10.19
CA PHE A 48 16.00 3.80 -11.57
C PHE A 48 17.03 2.72 -11.82
N TYR A 49 16.96 2.08 -12.97
CA TYR A 49 17.94 1.11 -13.41
C TYR A 49 18.05 1.08 -14.94
N ASP A 50 19.24 0.77 -15.44
CA ASP A 50 19.44 0.58 -16.87
C ASP A 50 18.95 -0.82 -17.25
N GLU A 51 17.93 -0.90 -18.12
CA GLU A 51 17.44 -2.16 -18.68
C GLU A 51 18.44 -2.70 -19.72
N ASP A 52 18.97 -1.79 -20.54
CA ASP A 52 20.02 -2.05 -21.52
C ASP A 52 20.87 -0.79 -21.79
N ASP A 53 21.84 -0.89 -22.70
CA ASP A 53 22.77 0.21 -23.06
C ASP A 53 22.08 1.49 -23.59
N TYR A 54 20.79 1.42 -23.93
CA TYR A 54 20.02 2.49 -24.58
C TYR A 54 18.78 2.92 -23.80
N THR A 55 18.38 2.15 -22.78
CA THR A 55 17.09 2.28 -22.11
C THR A 55 17.25 2.32 -20.59
N GLU A 56 16.88 3.45 -19.99
CA GLU A 56 16.74 3.60 -18.54
C GLU A 56 15.28 3.35 -18.17
N CYS A 57 15.07 2.59 -17.10
CA CYS A 57 13.76 2.32 -16.55
C CYS A 57 13.59 3.03 -15.21
N ARG A 58 12.53 3.82 -15.09
CA ARG A 58 12.02 4.34 -13.82
C ARG A 58 10.90 3.42 -13.36
N ARG A 59 11.07 2.80 -12.19
CA ARG A 59 10.07 1.93 -11.60
C ARG A 59 9.50 2.54 -10.33
N GLU A 60 8.17 2.55 -10.24
CA GLU A 60 7.41 3.01 -9.08
C GLU A 60 6.64 1.86 -8.44
N LEU A 61 6.65 1.81 -7.11
CA LEU A 61 5.92 0.87 -6.28
C LEU A 61 5.03 1.62 -5.30
N SER A 62 3.73 1.38 -5.36
CA SER A 62 2.74 1.93 -4.43
C SER A 62 2.04 0.78 -3.71
N PHE A 63 2.04 0.82 -2.38
CA PHE A 63 1.34 -0.13 -1.53
C PHE A 63 0.13 0.56 -0.88
N TYR A 64 -0.98 -0.16 -0.76
CA TYR A 64 -2.20 0.33 -0.13
C TYR A 64 -2.57 -0.53 1.07
N LEU A 65 -3.15 0.10 2.10
CA LEU A 65 -3.51 -0.54 3.38
C LEU A 65 -4.57 -1.64 3.24
N ASP A 66 -5.29 -1.70 2.12
CA ASP A 66 -6.27 -2.75 1.83
C ASP A 66 -5.64 -4.01 1.22
N GLY A 67 -4.30 -4.08 1.18
CA GLY A 67 -3.55 -5.18 0.57
C GLY A 67 -3.44 -5.07 -0.96
N GLY A 68 -3.92 -3.98 -1.57
CA GLY A 68 -3.68 -3.69 -2.97
C GLY A 68 -2.37 -2.96 -3.20
N GLY A 69 -1.87 -3.00 -4.44
CA GLY A 69 -0.72 -2.22 -4.87
C GLY A 69 -0.72 -1.97 -6.37
N ILE A 70 0.11 -1.01 -6.79
CA ILE A 70 0.37 -0.70 -8.20
C ILE A 70 1.87 -0.64 -8.39
N ILE A 71 2.34 -1.33 -9.43
CA ILE A 71 3.68 -1.13 -9.97
C ILE A 71 3.57 -0.40 -11.30
N ARG A 72 4.44 0.58 -11.53
CA ARG A 72 4.53 1.33 -12.79
C ARG A 72 5.97 1.33 -13.28
N TYR A 73 6.14 1.19 -14.59
CA TYR A 73 7.41 1.29 -15.29
C TYR A 73 7.29 2.36 -16.36
N ASP A 74 8.25 3.27 -16.39
CA ASP A 74 8.45 4.25 -17.46
C ASP A 74 9.83 4.03 -18.08
N TYR A 75 9.87 3.74 -19.38
CA TYR A 75 11.09 3.47 -20.11
C TYR A 75 11.50 4.71 -20.90
N TYR A 76 12.74 5.14 -20.72
CA TYR A 76 13.30 6.32 -21.36
C TYR A 76 14.51 5.95 -22.20
N ASN A 77 14.67 6.63 -23.33
CA ASN A 77 15.91 6.53 -24.09
C ASN A 77 17.00 7.35 -23.39
N ILE A 78 18.11 6.71 -23.03
CA ILE A 78 19.19 7.33 -22.24
C ILE A 78 19.80 8.57 -22.92
N TYR A 79 19.87 8.59 -24.25
CA TYR A 79 20.54 9.66 -24.99
C TYR A 79 19.65 10.88 -25.29
N THR A 80 18.35 10.65 -25.45
CA THR A 80 17.39 11.70 -25.84
C THR A 80 16.51 12.15 -24.68
N GLY A 81 16.33 11.30 -23.67
CA GLY A 81 15.36 11.48 -22.59
C GLY A 81 13.91 11.25 -23.04
N ASP A 82 13.70 10.78 -24.27
CA ASP A 82 12.35 10.54 -24.78
C ASP A 82 11.71 9.35 -24.06
N LEU A 83 10.46 9.53 -23.61
CA LEU A 83 9.63 8.44 -23.10
C LEU A 83 9.32 7.47 -24.25
N LEU A 84 9.75 6.23 -24.09
CA LEU A 84 9.58 5.17 -25.08
C LEU A 84 8.29 4.39 -24.83
N ASP A 85 8.04 4.02 -23.57
CA ASP A 85 6.87 3.24 -23.19
C ASP A 85 6.53 3.42 -21.71
N THR A 86 5.28 3.10 -21.36
CA THR A 86 4.76 3.09 -20.00
C THR A 86 3.95 1.82 -19.79
N PHE A 87 4.26 1.11 -18.71
CA PHE A 87 3.50 -0.05 -18.26
C PHE A 87 3.05 0.12 -16.80
N SER A 88 1.89 -0.42 -16.46
CA SER A 88 1.42 -0.46 -15.08
C SER A 88 0.57 -1.68 -14.83
N GLU A 89 0.77 -2.32 -13.68
CA GLU A 89 0.01 -3.49 -13.26
C GLU A 89 -0.41 -3.36 -11.79
N TYR A 90 -1.58 -3.92 -11.49
CA TYR A 90 -2.08 -4.05 -10.12
C TYR A 90 -1.62 -5.38 -9.54
N PHE A 91 -1.27 -5.36 -8.25
CA PHE A 91 -0.98 -6.58 -7.50
C PHE A 91 -1.71 -6.56 -6.17
N TYR A 92 -1.91 -7.74 -5.60
CA TYR A 92 -2.22 -7.90 -4.18
C TYR A 92 -0.94 -8.19 -3.42
N TRP A 93 -0.86 -7.79 -2.16
CA TRP A 93 0.31 -8.05 -1.34
C TRP A 93 -0.07 -8.36 0.10
N ASP A 94 0.76 -9.18 0.73
CA ASP A 94 0.70 -9.45 2.15
C ASP A 94 2.11 -9.62 2.71
N TRP A 95 2.28 -9.30 3.99
CA TRP A 95 3.52 -9.62 4.69
C TRP A 95 3.61 -11.13 4.87
N ASN A 96 4.81 -11.68 4.70
CA ASN A 96 5.05 -13.04 5.14
C ASN A 96 4.92 -13.14 6.67
N ILE A 97 4.72 -14.37 7.18
CA ILE A 97 4.49 -14.65 8.61
C ILE A 97 5.59 -14.11 9.54
N TYR A 98 6.77 -13.79 9.00
CA TYR A 98 7.91 -13.28 9.75
C TYR A 98 8.04 -11.75 9.67
N GLY A 99 7.24 -11.06 8.85
CA GLY A 99 7.27 -9.59 8.69
C GLY A 99 8.53 -9.04 8.02
N HIS A 100 9.29 -9.89 7.33
CA HIS A 100 10.54 -9.49 6.68
C HIS A 100 10.49 -9.59 5.16
N SER A 101 9.45 -10.22 4.62
CA SER A 101 9.20 -10.30 3.19
C SER A 101 7.77 -9.93 2.87
N ILE A 102 7.55 -9.48 1.64
CA ILE A 102 6.22 -9.29 1.06
C ILE A 102 6.08 -10.24 -0.13
N ASP A 103 4.96 -10.95 -0.16
CA ASP A 103 4.53 -11.72 -1.32
C ASP A 103 3.64 -10.82 -2.18
N MET A 104 3.99 -10.64 -3.46
CA MET A 104 3.24 -9.81 -4.41
C MET A 104 2.59 -10.70 -5.45
N GLU A 105 1.25 -10.73 -5.46
CA GLU A 105 0.44 -11.50 -6.39
C GLU A 105 -0.02 -10.64 -7.56
N PHE A 106 0.50 -10.95 -8.75
CA PHE A 106 0.14 -10.35 -10.02
C PHE A 106 -0.86 -11.23 -10.76
N SER A 107 -1.41 -10.70 -11.86
CA SER A 107 -2.35 -11.45 -12.69
C SER A 107 -1.72 -12.66 -13.39
N ASP A 108 -0.40 -12.62 -13.61
CA ASP A 108 0.38 -13.59 -14.35
C ASP A 108 1.38 -14.39 -13.49
N GLY A 109 1.50 -14.09 -12.19
CA GLY A 109 2.43 -14.78 -11.31
C GLY A 109 2.63 -14.12 -9.95
N TYR A 110 3.74 -14.48 -9.31
CA TYR A 110 4.14 -13.95 -8.01
C TYR A 110 5.55 -13.35 -8.10
N SER A 111 5.75 -12.25 -7.38
CA SER A 111 7.05 -11.65 -7.09
C SER A 111 7.28 -11.64 -5.59
N TYR A 112 8.54 -11.73 -5.16
CA TYR A 112 8.91 -11.82 -3.75
C TYR A 112 9.88 -10.70 -3.39
N PHE A 113 9.49 -9.88 -2.41
CA PHE A 113 10.35 -8.83 -1.89
C PHE A 113 10.83 -9.20 -0.49
N ASP A 114 12.04 -9.74 -0.41
CA ASP A 114 12.65 -10.27 0.80
C ASP A 114 13.55 -9.24 1.52
N ASP A 115 13.84 -9.51 2.78
CA ASP A 115 14.75 -8.74 3.63
C ASP A 115 14.44 -7.23 3.66
N ILE A 116 13.14 -6.89 3.71
CA ILE A 116 12.66 -5.52 3.60
C ILE A 116 13.06 -4.69 4.83
N ILE A 117 13.73 -3.57 4.52
CA ILE A 117 14.05 -2.49 5.44
C ILE A 117 13.37 -1.22 4.93
N VAL A 118 12.48 -0.67 5.75
CA VAL A 118 11.88 0.66 5.54
C VAL A 118 12.53 1.61 6.54
N SER A 119 13.20 2.65 6.05
CA SER A 119 13.92 3.60 6.90
C SER A 119 13.86 5.01 6.34
N GLY A 120 13.08 5.88 7.00
CA GLY A 120 12.90 7.26 6.56
C GLY A 120 12.30 7.34 5.16
N ASN A 121 13.11 7.78 4.20
CA ASN A 121 12.72 7.96 2.79
C ASN A 121 13.25 6.85 1.88
N TYR A 122 13.71 5.73 2.46
CA TYR A 122 14.28 4.60 1.72
C TYR A 122 13.52 3.31 2.01
N LEU A 123 13.31 2.53 0.95
CA LEU A 123 12.81 1.17 0.99
C LEU A 123 13.84 0.29 0.28
N SER A 124 14.41 -0.69 0.97
CA SER A 124 15.44 -1.57 0.40
C SER A 124 15.21 -3.01 0.78
N GLY A 125 15.73 -3.92 -0.03
CA GLY A 125 15.67 -5.36 0.21
C GLY A 125 16.11 -6.14 -1.03
N ILE A 126 15.56 -7.33 -1.20
CA ILE A 126 15.85 -8.25 -2.30
C ILE A 126 14.55 -8.54 -3.05
N LEU A 127 14.36 -7.91 -4.21
CA LEU A 127 13.20 -8.14 -5.08
C LEU A 127 13.55 -9.19 -6.14
N ASP A 128 12.87 -10.33 -6.12
CA ASP A 128 13.10 -11.48 -7.01
C ASP A 128 14.58 -11.92 -7.10
N GLY A 129 15.29 -11.86 -5.97
CA GLY A 129 16.71 -12.22 -5.88
C GLY A 129 17.68 -11.08 -6.19
N TYR A 130 17.19 -9.89 -6.58
CA TYR A 130 18.01 -8.73 -6.90
C TYR A 130 17.95 -7.69 -5.79
N LYS A 131 19.11 -7.18 -5.37
CA LYS A 131 19.16 -6.09 -4.39
C LYS A 131 18.62 -4.81 -5.02
N VAL A 132 17.64 -4.21 -4.35
CA VAL A 132 16.98 -2.99 -4.81
C VAL A 132 16.96 -1.95 -3.69
N THR A 133 16.93 -0.68 -4.07
CA THR A 133 16.77 0.44 -3.15
C THR A 133 15.93 1.51 -3.82
N PHE A 134 14.74 1.70 -3.30
CA PHE A 134 13.80 2.73 -3.69
C PHE A 134 13.95 3.94 -2.76
N THR A 135 13.67 5.11 -3.31
CA THR A 135 13.57 6.38 -2.59
C THR A 135 12.14 6.89 -2.70
N ASP A 136 11.68 7.64 -1.70
CA ASP A 136 10.40 8.34 -1.77
C ASP A 136 10.33 9.26 -3.00
N GLY A 137 9.31 9.05 -3.84
CA GLY A 137 9.09 9.78 -5.09
C GLY A 137 8.97 11.29 -4.89
N TYR A 138 8.47 11.76 -3.74
CA TYR A 138 8.38 13.21 -3.45
C TYR A 138 9.74 13.92 -3.39
N LEU A 139 10.85 13.19 -3.31
CA LEU A 139 12.20 13.76 -3.30
C LEU A 139 12.81 13.91 -4.69
N LEU A 140 12.15 13.40 -5.73
CA LEU A 140 12.64 13.36 -7.10
C LEU A 140 12.02 14.44 -8.00
N ASP A 141 11.04 15.19 -7.48
CA ASP A 141 10.33 16.30 -8.14
C ASP A 141 10.94 17.69 -7.83
#